data_AF-A0A3B8TAF6-F1
#
_entry.id   AF-A0A3B8TAF6-F1
#
_cell.length_a   1.000
_cell.length_b   1.000
_cell.length_c   1.000
_cell.angle_alpha   90.00
_cell.angle_beta   90.00
_cell.angle_gamma   90.00
#
_symmetry.space_group_name_H-M   'P 1'
#
loop_
_entity.id
_entity.type
_entity.pdbx_description
1 polymer ?
#
loop_
_entity_poly.entity_id
_entity_poly.type
_entity_poly.pdbx_seq_one_letter_code
_entity_poly.pdbx_strand_id
1 'polypeptide(L)' 'MAQTNTQNTSHSQTDTFSPVKIAFIGAGNMTKAIIKGMVANGYPADLIMATNPSLPKLTALQAETGCHISQDNATALT' A
#
# COMPACT_ATOMS: atom_id res chain seq x y z
N MET A 1 25.29 -7.43 -45.75
CA MET A 1 25.93 -6.87 -44.54
C MET A 1 24.77 -6.45 -43.62
N ALA A 2 24.28 -7.37 -42.78
CA ALA A 2 24.69 -7.56 -41.38
C ALA A 2 24.29 -6.32 -40.54
N GLN A 3 23.38 -6.35 -39.57
CA GLN A 3 22.76 -7.45 -38.80
C GLN A 3 21.36 -7.01 -38.29
N THR A 4 20.41 -7.93 -38.34
CA THR A 4 19.20 -7.92 -37.49
C THR A 4 19.61 -8.26 -36.06
N ASN A 5 19.32 -7.39 -35.10
CA ASN A 5 19.66 -7.64 -33.71
C ASN A 5 18.60 -8.54 -33.07
N THR A 6 18.83 -9.85 -33.23
CA THR A 6 18.13 -10.91 -32.50
C THR A 6 18.76 -11.00 -31.11
N GLN A 7 18.12 -10.43 -30.10
CA GLN A 7 18.39 -10.80 -28.71
C GLN A 7 17.11 -11.31 -28.06
N ASN A 8 17.03 -12.64 -28.09
CA ASN A 8 16.21 -13.50 -27.27
C ASN A 8 16.70 -13.43 -25.81
N THR A 9 15.81 -13.17 -24.86
CA THR A 9 15.76 -13.96 -23.62
C THR A 9 14.34 -13.92 -23.06
N SER A 10 13.66 -15.05 -23.17
CA SER A 10 12.53 -15.42 -22.33
C SER A 10 12.88 -15.25 -20.85
N HIS A 11 12.37 -14.20 -20.21
CA HIS A 11 12.23 -14.16 -18.77
C HIS A 11 10.75 -14.34 -18.43
N SER A 12 10.34 -15.60 -18.32
CA SER A 12 9.13 -15.99 -17.61
C SER A 12 9.35 -15.83 -16.10
N GLN A 13 9.74 -14.64 -15.65
CA GLN A 13 9.58 -14.27 -14.25
C GLN A 13 8.12 -13.85 -14.12
N THR A 14 7.28 -14.78 -13.69
CA THR A 14 6.05 -14.37 -13.01
C THR A 14 6.50 -13.72 -11.72
N ASP A 15 6.75 -12.41 -11.74
CA ASP A 15 6.92 -11.60 -10.54
C ASP A 15 5.60 -11.66 -9.78
N THR A 16 5.42 -12.72 -8.99
CA THR A 16 4.21 -12.94 -8.22
C THR A 16 4.13 -11.89 -7.14
N PHE A 17 3.25 -10.91 -7.32
CA PHE A 17 2.94 -9.93 -6.30
C PHE A 17 2.31 -10.62 -5.09
N SER A 18 3.05 -10.67 -3.97
CA SER A 18 2.56 -11.16 -2.68
C SER A 18 2.44 -9.97 -1.71
N PRO A 19 1.21 -9.48 -1.42
CA PRO A 19 1.03 -8.34 -0.54
C PRO A 19 1.43 -8.68 0.90
N VAL A 20 1.96 -7.70 1.62
CA VAL A 20 2.43 -7.84 3.01
C VAL A 20 1.75 -6.81 3.89
N LYS A 21 1.87 -6.91 5.21
CA LYS A 21 1.32 -5.87 6.08
C LYS A 21 2.14 -4.59 5.97
N ILE A 22 1.47 -3.44 5.84
CA ILE A 22 2.09 -2.12 5.81
C ILE A 22 1.42 -1.25 6.86
N ALA A 23 2.23 -0.64 7.72
CA ALA A 23 1.77 0.34 8.69
C ALA A 23 2.32 1.73 8.37
N PHE A 24 1.43 2.71 8.30
CA PHE A 24 1.74 4.12 8.13
C PHE A 24 1.67 4.83 9.48
N ILE A 25 2.80 5.35 9.95
CA ILE A 25 2.85 6.18 11.15
C ILE A 25 2.47 7.62 10.76
N GLY A 26 1.25 8.00 11.08
CA GLY A 26 0.65 9.28 10.69
C GLY A 26 -0.35 9.15 9.53
N ALA A 27 -1.56 9.67 9.72
CA ALA A 27 -2.63 9.73 8.70
C ALA A 27 -2.82 11.16 8.12
N GLY A 28 -1.73 11.76 7.64
CA GLY A 28 -1.75 13.07 6.97
C GLY A 28 -2.23 12.99 5.51
N ASN A 29 -2.23 14.13 4.80
CA ASN A 29 -2.72 14.18 3.41
C ASN A 29 -1.94 13.25 2.47
N MET A 30 -0.62 13.16 2.62
CA MET A 30 0.22 12.26 1.83
C MET A 30 -0.14 10.79 2.08
N THR A 31 -0.19 10.37 3.35
CA THR A 31 -0.60 9.01 3.72
C THR A 31 -1.96 8.65 3.14
N LYS A 32 -2.94 9.55 3.24
CA LYS A 32 -4.28 9.35 2.67
C LYS A 32 -4.22 9.14 1.16
N ALA A 33 -3.50 9.98 0.43
CA ALA A 33 -3.37 9.85 -1.02
C ALA A 33 -2.71 8.52 -1.44
N ILE A 34 -1.67 8.10 -0.72
CA ILE A 34 -0.97 6.82 -0.97
C ILE A 34 -1.91 5.65 -0.70
N ILE A 35 -2.53 5.57 0.47
CA ILE A 35 -3.42 4.46 0.84
C ILE A 35 -4.59 4.38 -0.14
N LYS A 36 -5.22 5.51 -0.48
CA LYS A 36 -6.30 5.54 -1.48
C LYS A 36 -5.84 5.01 -2.83
N GLY A 37 -4.65 5.41 -3.28
CA GLY A 37 -4.04 4.89 -4.49
C GLY A 37 -3.80 3.38 -4.41
N MET A 38 -3.23 2.89 -3.32
CA MET A 38 -2.97 1.45 -3.12
C MET A 38 -4.24 0.62 -3.18
N VAL A 39 -5.27 1.00 -2.42
CA VAL A 39 -6.56 0.30 -2.39
C VAL A 39 -7.24 0.36 -3.75
N ALA A 40 -7.24 1.52 -4.42
CA ALA A 40 -7.80 1.66 -5.77
C ALA A 40 -7.07 0.81 -6.83
N ASN A 41 -5.79 0.51 -6.63
CA ASN A 41 -5.00 -0.38 -7.48
C ASN A 41 -5.02 -1.85 -7.02
N GLY A 42 -5.91 -2.21 -6.07
CA GLY A 42 -6.13 -3.59 -5.67
C GLY A 42 -5.26 -4.10 -4.51
N TYR A 43 -4.54 -3.21 -3.80
CA TYR A 43 -3.87 -3.62 -2.56
C TYR A 43 -4.91 -3.94 -1.48
N PRO A 44 -4.83 -5.08 -0.77
CA PRO A 44 -5.81 -5.43 0.25
C PRO A 44 -5.82 -4.44 1.41
N ALA A 45 -6.95 -3.78 1.66
CA ALA A 45 -7.09 -2.78 2.72
C ALA A 45 -6.83 -3.36 4.13
N ASP A 46 -7.19 -4.62 4.35
CA ASP A 46 -6.96 -5.35 5.61
C ASP A 46 -5.47 -5.57 5.92
N LEU A 47 -4.58 -5.40 4.94
CA LEU A 47 -3.14 -5.44 5.13
C LEU A 47 -2.53 -4.05 5.37
N ILE A 48 -3.34 -2.99 5.37
CA ILE A 48 -2.91 -1.63 5.60
C ILE A 48 -3.38 -1.17 6.97
N MET A 49 -2.48 -0.57 7.75
CA MET A 49 -2.82 0.17 8.96
C MET A 49 -2.31 1.60 8.89
N ALA A 50 -3.09 2.55 9.40
CA ALA A 50 -2.64 3.92 9.61
C ALA A 50 -2.83 4.35 11.06
N THR A 51 -1.81 4.96 11.65
CA THR A 51 -1.90 5.51 13.01
C THR A 51 -1.93 7.03 12.99
N ASN A 52 -2.67 7.67 13.91
CA ASN A 52 -2.67 9.12 14.07
C ASN A 52 -3.29 9.51 15.41
N PRO A 53 -2.76 10.48 16.16
CA PRO A 53 -3.45 10.99 17.36
C PRO A 53 -4.87 11.51 17.10
N SER A 54 -5.17 11.99 15.88
CA SER A 54 -6.48 12.55 15.51
C SER A 54 -7.46 11.48 15.00
N LEU A 55 -8.40 11.07 15.85
CA LEU A 55 -9.45 10.11 15.49
C LEU A 55 -10.31 10.55 14.28
N PRO A 56 -10.76 11.82 14.14
CA PRO A 56 -11.55 12.23 12.98
C PRO A 56 -10.82 12.03 11.63
N LYS A 57 -9.49 12.19 11.62
CA LYS A 57 -8.70 11.95 10.41
C LYS A 57 -8.63 10.47 10.06
N LEU A 58 -8.57 9.61 11.09
CA LEU A 58 -8.54 8.16 10.96
C LEU A 58 -9.88 7.60 10.53
N THR A 59 -10.99 8.01 11.16
CA THR A 59 -12.32 7.51 10.81
C THR A 59 -12.71 7.87 9.39
N ALA A 60 -12.37 9.09 8.93
CA ALA A 60 -12.55 9.46 7.53
C ALA A 60 -11.73 8.57 6.58
N LEU A 61 -10.46 8.31 6.90
CA LEU A 61 -9.61 7.42 6.10
C LEU A 61 -10.14 5.97 6.07
N GLN A 62 -10.55 5.44 7.22
CA GLN A 62 -11.13 4.10 7.34
C GLN A 62 -12.42 3.99 6.55
N ALA A 63 -13.32 4.97 6.63
CA ALA A 63 -14.57 4.98 5.86
C ALA A 63 -14.32 5.01 4.34
N GLU A 64 -13.26 5.69 3.89
CA GLU A 64 -12.93 5.80 2.47
C GLU A 64 -12.18 4.58 1.90
N THR A 65 -11.43 3.85 2.73
CA THR A 65 -10.46 2.84 2.25
C THR A 65 -10.63 1.45 2.85
N GLY A 66 -11.32 1.34 3.99
CA GLY A 66 -11.46 0.10 4.75
C GLY A 66 -10.22 -0.31 5.56
N CYS A 67 -9.15 0.49 5.57
CA CYS A 67 -7.91 0.10 6.26
C CYS A 67 -8.06 0.07 7.79
N HIS A 68 -7.15 -0.63 8.46
CA HIS A 68 -7.06 -0.60 9.92
C HIS A 68 -6.56 0.77 10.41
N ILE A 69 -7.01 1.16 11.60
CA ILE A 69 -6.62 2.43 12.23
C ILE A 69 -6.30 2.24 13.71
N SER A 70 -5.40 3.06 14.24
CA SER A 70 -5.14 3.18 15.68
C SER A 70 -4.72 4.60 16.04
N GLN A 71 -4.99 5.05 17.26
CA GLN A 71 -4.41 6.31 17.78
C GLN A 71 -3.04 6.10 18.43
N ASP A 72 -2.58 4.85 18.53
CA ASP A 72 -1.31 4.47 19.12
C ASP A 72 -0.37 3.88 18.05
N ASN A 73 0.85 4.39 18.01
CA ASN A 73 1.90 3.90 17.12
C ASN A 73 2.39 2.51 17.54
N ALA A 74 2.31 2.15 18.82
CA ALA A 74 2.75 0.84 19.28
C ALA A 74 1.91 -0.30 18.67
N THR A 75 0.63 -0.05 18.35
CA THR A 75 -0.22 -1.01 17.63
C THR A 75 0.37 -1.38 16.27
N ALA A 76 1.17 -0.52 15.63
CA ALA A 76 1.78 -0.76 14.32
C ALA A 76 2.94 -1.78 14.32
N LEU A 77 3.39 -2.24 15.47
CA LEU A 77 4.52 -3.16 15.60
C LEU A 77 4.10 -4.64 15.66
N THR A 78 2.81 -4.94 15.63
CA THR A 78 2.22 -6.28 15.81
C THR A 78 1.49 -6.76 14.56
#